data_AF-A0A9W8JIH7-F1
#
_entry.id   AF-A0A9W8JIH7-F1
#
_cell.length_a   1.000
_cell.length_b   1.000
_cell.length_c   1.000
_cell.angle_alpha   90.00
_cell.angle_beta   90.00
_cell.angle_gamma   90.00
#
_symmetry.space_group_name_H-M   'P 1'
#
loop_
_entity.id
_entity.type
_entity.pdbx_description
1 polymer ?
#
loop_
_entity_poly.entity_id
_entity_poly.type
_entity_poly.pdbx_seq_one_letter_code
_entity_poly.pdbx_strand_id
1 'polypeptide(L)'
;MASFQLSHEASIPWVAWGNGTGQAKKDAIESGKLALESGLRHIDTAQLYDNEKETGVAIEQVSVPREIHAKHNIVTPSYGPLTPLLRHPTGGPLKPILHRIASRLTKKYGEDIDAAAVLLLWLKARQVAAITASGNPDRIKYLAKIFKSNWELDPEEVEEVTTVGKTVHFRFYTVHMEKDFPLPDLPRG
;
A
#
# COMPACT_ATOMS: atom_id res chain seq x y z
N MET A 1 -15.74 -16.41 -11.34
CA MET A 1 -14.90 -17.15 -10.36
C MET A 1 -15.68 -17.25 -9.07
N ALA A 2 -15.56 -18.35 -8.33
CA ALA A 2 -16.20 -18.42 -7.01
C ALA A 2 -15.56 -17.38 -6.08
N SER A 3 -16.37 -16.59 -5.39
CA SER A 3 -15.94 -15.50 -4.53
C SER A 3 -16.98 -15.26 -3.45
N PHE A 4 -16.55 -14.77 -2.29
CA PHE A 4 -17.45 -14.26 -1.27
C PHE A 4 -17.67 -12.77 -1.47
N GLN A 5 -18.90 -12.33 -1.23
CA GLN A 5 -19.22 -10.91 -1.18
C GLN A 5 -18.98 -10.39 0.23
N LEU A 6 -18.14 -9.36 0.34
CA LEU A 6 -17.87 -8.67 1.59
C LEU A 6 -18.98 -7.65 1.89
N SER A 7 -19.05 -7.19 3.13
CA SER A 7 -20.12 -6.29 3.63
C SER A 7 -20.19 -4.94 2.92
N HIS A 8 -19.17 -4.58 2.14
CA HIS A 8 -19.08 -3.33 1.39
C HIS A 8 -18.98 -3.57 -0.13
N GLU A 9 -19.71 -4.58 -0.63
CA GLU A 9 -19.87 -4.90 -2.07
C GLU A 9 -18.60 -5.33 -2.82
N ALA A 10 -17.44 -5.38 -2.16
CA ALA A 10 -16.24 -5.99 -2.72
C ALA A 10 -16.38 -7.52 -2.72
N SER A 11 -15.76 -8.18 -3.70
CA SER A 11 -15.72 -9.63 -3.80
C SER A 11 -14.31 -10.15 -3.55
N ILE A 12 -14.16 -11.20 -2.73
CA ILE A 12 -12.87 -11.86 -2.48
C ILE A 12 -12.88 -13.28 -3.06
N PRO A 13 -11.90 -13.72 -3.86
CA PRO A 13 -11.83 -15.12 -4.30
C PRO A 13 -11.73 -16.05 -3.09
N TRP A 14 -12.54 -17.12 -3.10
CA TRP A 14 -12.73 -17.98 -1.90
C TRP A 14 -11.47 -18.80 -1.53
N VAL A 15 -10.49 -18.92 -2.43
CA VAL A 15 -9.19 -19.56 -2.18
C VAL A 15 -8.07 -18.59 -2.46
N ALA A 16 -7.14 -18.47 -1.52
CA ALA A 16 -5.86 -17.80 -1.68
C ALA A 16 -4.72 -18.80 -1.87
N TRP A 17 -3.72 -18.45 -2.66
CA TRP A 17 -2.39 -19.05 -2.55
C TRP A 17 -1.59 -18.30 -1.49
N GLY A 18 -1.25 -18.99 -0.40
CA GLY A 18 -0.41 -18.45 0.67
C GLY A 18 1.04 -18.91 0.52
N ASN A 19 1.98 -17.97 0.58
CA ASN A 19 3.40 -18.25 0.37
C ASN A 19 4.24 -18.17 1.67
N GLY A 20 3.59 -18.16 2.83
CA GLY A 20 4.28 -18.00 4.13
C GLY A 20 4.93 -19.25 4.71
N THR A 21 4.66 -20.44 4.17
CA THR A 21 5.15 -21.72 4.69
C THR A 21 5.48 -22.73 3.58
N GLY A 22 6.11 -23.84 3.96
CA GLY A 22 6.30 -24.98 3.05
C GLY A 22 7.15 -24.67 1.83
N GLN A 23 6.85 -25.35 0.71
CA GLN A 23 7.56 -25.16 -0.55
C GLN A 23 7.30 -23.77 -1.14
N ALA A 24 6.06 -23.28 -1.06
CA ALA A 24 5.67 -21.95 -1.54
C ALA A 24 6.48 -20.79 -0.94
N LYS A 25 7.01 -20.95 0.29
CA LYS A 25 7.96 -20.00 0.87
C LYS A 25 9.35 -20.08 0.22
N LYS A 26 9.83 -21.29 -0.07
CA LYS A 26 11.17 -21.56 -0.59
C LYS A 26 11.31 -21.25 -2.09
N ASP A 27 10.23 -21.36 -2.86
CA ASP A 27 10.21 -21.17 -4.31
C ASP A 27 9.09 -20.21 -4.77
N ALA A 28 8.89 -19.11 -4.02
CA ALA A 28 7.80 -18.17 -4.23
C ALA A 28 7.65 -17.65 -5.67
N ILE A 29 8.74 -17.60 -6.46
CA ILE A 29 8.67 -17.27 -7.89
C ILE A 29 7.92 -18.36 -8.66
N GLU A 30 8.43 -19.59 -8.68
CA GLU A 30 7.84 -20.67 -9.49
C GLU A 30 6.47 -21.10 -8.96
N SER A 31 6.31 -21.23 -7.63
CA SER A 31 5.01 -21.51 -7.03
C SER A 31 4.00 -20.38 -7.30
N GLY A 32 4.44 -19.13 -7.24
CA GLY A 32 3.58 -17.97 -7.53
C GLY A 32 3.16 -17.91 -8.99
N LYS A 33 4.08 -18.19 -9.92
CA LYS A 33 3.77 -18.29 -11.35
C LYS A 33 2.77 -19.40 -11.62
N LEU A 34 3.02 -20.59 -11.10
CA LEU A 34 2.11 -21.72 -11.24
C LEU A 34 0.73 -21.40 -10.67
N ALA A 35 0.65 -20.78 -9.49
CA ALA A 35 -0.61 -20.36 -8.88
C ALA A 35 -1.38 -19.39 -9.80
N LEU A 36 -0.71 -18.36 -10.32
CA LEU A 36 -1.29 -17.36 -11.21
C LEU A 36 -1.69 -17.95 -12.57
N GLU A 37 -0.84 -18.76 -13.19
CA GLU A 37 -1.13 -19.45 -14.46
C GLU A 37 -2.28 -20.45 -14.32
N SER A 38 -2.41 -21.09 -13.15
CA SER A 38 -3.52 -22.00 -12.80
C SER A 38 -4.84 -21.28 -12.49
N GLY A 39 -4.87 -19.95 -12.53
CA GLY A 39 -6.08 -19.16 -12.36
C GLY A 39 -6.36 -18.67 -10.94
N LEU A 40 -5.44 -18.87 -9.98
CA LEU A 40 -5.58 -18.26 -8.65
C LEU A 40 -5.36 -16.75 -8.74
N ARG A 41 -6.22 -16.00 -8.07
CA ARG A 41 -6.25 -14.52 -8.13
C ARG A 41 -6.28 -13.85 -6.76
N HIS A 42 -6.11 -14.64 -5.71
CA HIS A 42 -5.97 -14.17 -4.35
C HIS A 42 -4.62 -14.68 -3.83
N ILE A 43 -3.72 -13.76 -3.52
CA ILE A 43 -2.37 -14.05 -3.01
C ILE A 43 -2.33 -13.60 -1.56
N ASP A 44 -2.00 -14.52 -0.66
CA ASP A 44 -1.71 -14.24 0.73
C ASP A 44 -0.18 -14.17 0.90
N THR A 45 0.28 -12.99 1.32
CA THR A 45 1.69 -12.71 1.59
C THR A 45 1.78 -11.85 2.85
N ALA A 46 2.94 -11.85 3.49
CA ALA A 46 3.23 -10.99 4.62
C ALA A 46 4.72 -10.69 4.66
N GLN A 47 5.05 -9.54 5.25
CA GLN A 47 6.44 -9.10 5.41
C GLN A 47 7.31 -10.14 6.17
N LEU A 48 6.74 -10.86 7.14
CA LEU A 48 7.44 -11.92 7.90
C LEU A 48 7.81 -13.13 7.04
N TYR A 49 7.17 -13.31 5.88
CA TYR A 49 7.41 -14.46 5.01
C TYR A 49 8.73 -14.33 4.26
N ASP A 50 9.25 -13.10 4.14
CA ASP A 50 10.56 -12.79 3.56
C ASP A 50 10.69 -13.21 2.09
N ASN A 51 9.60 -13.06 1.33
CA ASN A 51 9.52 -13.44 -0.08
C ASN A 51 8.58 -12.55 -0.93
N GLU A 52 8.27 -11.33 -0.46
CA GLU A 52 7.40 -10.39 -1.18
C GLU A 52 8.02 -9.95 -2.52
N LYS A 53 9.36 -9.90 -2.60
CA LYS A 53 10.07 -9.56 -3.84
C LYS A 53 9.88 -10.65 -4.89
N GLU A 54 10.04 -11.91 -4.50
CA GLU A 54 9.83 -13.10 -5.31
C GLU A 54 8.38 -13.18 -5.79
N THR A 55 7.42 -12.90 -4.91
CA THR A 55 6.00 -12.78 -5.29
C THR A 55 5.78 -11.67 -6.31
N GLY A 56 6.42 -10.52 -6.15
CA GLY A 56 6.38 -9.44 -7.15
C GLY A 56 6.92 -9.87 -8.52
N VAL A 57 8.04 -10.60 -8.54
CA VAL A 57 8.63 -11.17 -9.77
C VAL A 57 7.68 -12.18 -10.42
N ALA A 58 7.04 -13.06 -9.63
CA ALA A 58 6.04 -14.00 -10.16
C ALA A 58 4.87 -13.30 -10.85
N ILE A 59 4.35 -12.24 -10.22
CA ILE A 59 3.26 -11.41 -10.77
C ILE A 59 3.70 -10.74 -12.08
N GLU A 60 4.90 -10.16 -12.12
CA GLU A 60 5.44 -9.51 -13.31
C GLU A 60 5.65 -10.50 -14.46
N GLN A 61 6.23 -11.67 -14.18
CA GLN A 61 6.51 -12.69 -15.20
C GLN A 61 5.26 -13.30 -15.83
N VAL A 62 4.15 -13.42 -15.09
CA VAL A 62 2.87 -13.91 -15.62
C VAL A 62 2.11 -12.82 -16.40
N SER A 63 2.73 -11.64 -16.60
CA SER A 63 2.11 -10.48 -17.25
C SER A 63 0.74 -10.20 -16.63
N VAL A 64 0.78 -9.87 -15.35
CA VAL A 64 -0.40 -9.46 -14.61
C VAL A 64 -0.36 -7.93 -14.50
N PRO A 65 -0.86 -7.16 -15.48
CA PRO A 65 -0.92 -5.71 -15.33
C PRO A 65 -1.74 -5.39 -14.09
N ARG A 66 -1.51 -4.21 -13.51
CA ARG A 66 -2.41 -3.65 -12.48
C ARG A 66 -3.87 -3.54 -12.97
N GLU A 67 -4.09 -3.58 -14.29
CA GLU A 67 -5.40 -3.72 -14.92
C GLU A 67 -6.11 -5.03 -14.52
N ILE A 68 -5.39 -6.11 -14.18
CA ILE A 68 -6.00 -7.33 -13.63
C ILE A 68 -6.66 -7.04 -12.28
N HIS A 69 -6.03 -6.21 -11.43
CA HIS A 69 -6.57 -5.92 -10.11
C HIS A 69 -7.94 -5.25 -10.27
N ALA A 70 -8.02 -4.29 -11.18
CA ALA A 70 -9.28 -3.66 -11.57
C ALA A 70 -10.26 -4.65 -12.25
N LYS A 71 -9.78 -5.48 -13.19
CA LYS A 71 -10.61 -6.45 -13.94
C LYS A 71 -11.17 -7.59 -13.07
N HIS A 72 -10.49 -7.92 -11.97
CA HIS A 72 -10.83 -9.05 -11.10
C HIS A 72 -11.15 -8.63 -9.67
N ASN A 73 -11.40 -7.33 -9.43
CA ASN A 73 -11.77 -6.77 -8.13
C ASN A 73 -10.77 -7.12 -7.00
N ILE A 74 -9.47 -7.17 -7.30
CA ILE A 74 -8.42 -7.40 -6.31
C ILE A 74 -8.02 -6.05 -5.71
N VAL A 75 -8.25 -5.86 -4.42
CA VAL A 75 -7.83 -4.65 -3.69
C VAL A 75 -6.43 -4.85 -3.11
N THR A 76 -5.51 -3.95 -3.42
CA THR A 76 -4.13 -4.00 -2.88
C THR A 76 -4.09 -3.32 -1.51
N PRO A 77 -3.55 -3.95 -0.46
CA PRO A 77 -3.27 -3.29 0.82
C PRO A 77 -1.88 -2.61 0.82
N SER A 78 -1.77 -1.48 1.53
CA SER A 78 -0.52 -0.79 1.83
C SER A 78 -0.25 -0.85 3.33
N TYR A 79 0.86 -1.47 3.72
CA TYR A 79 1.31 -1.55 5.11
C TYR A 79 2.26 -0.39 5.45
N GLY A 80 2.11 0.18 6.65
CA GLY A 80 2.93 1.31 7.09
C GLY A 80 2.85 2.55 6.18
N PRO A 81 1.66 2.95 5.67
CA PRO A 81 1.53 3.99 4.65
C PRO A 81 1.99 5.38 5.09
N LEU A 82 2.10 5.61 6.41
CA LEU A 82 2.54 6.87 7.00
C LEU A 82 4.06 6.97 7.16
N THR A 83 4.82 5.97 6.69
CA THR A 83 6.29 5.93 6.77
C THR A 83 6.96 7.18 6.16
N PRO A 84 6.51 7.74 5.02
CA PRO A 84 7.07 8.98 4.49
C PRO A 84 6.96 10.16 5.47
N LEU A 85 5.92 10.22 6.31
CA LEU A 85 5.77 11.31 7.29
C LEU A 85 6.43 11.02 8.63
N LEU A 86 6.28 9.80 9.14
CA LEU A 86 6.63 9.46 10.51
C LEU A 86 8.08 9.04 10.68
N ARG A 87 8.72 8.60 9.58
CA ARG A 87 10.01 7.91 9.62
C ARG A 87 11.06 8.49 8.70
N HIS A 88 10.66 9.12 7.59
CA HIS A 88 11.61 9.82 6.73
C HIS A 88 12.22 11.02 7.48
N PRO A 89 13.55 11.22 7.50
CA PRO A 89 14.20 12.27 8.30
C PRO A 89 13.61 13.67 8.11
N THR A 90 13.30 14.03 6.86
CA THR A 90 12.74 15.34 6.49
C THR A 90 11.27 15.28 6.07
N GLY A 91 10.69 14.09 5.96
CA GLY A 91 9.42 13.86 5.24
C GLY A 91 9.53 13.84 3.70
N GLY A 92 10.71 14.14 3.15
CA GLY A 92 10.97 14.11 1.71
C GLY A 92 10.22 15.20 0.93
N PRO A 93 10.21 15.11 -0.42
CA PRO A 93 9.54 16.10 -1.27
C PRO A 93 8.02 16.10 -1.11
N LEU A 94 7.43 15.05 -0.52
CA LEU A 94 6.01 14.97 -0.24
C LEU A 94 5.57 15.88 0.91
N LYS A 95 6.41 16.11 1.93
CA LYS A 95 6.01 16.85 3.13
C LYS A 95 5.34 18.21 2.83
N PRO A 96 5.93 19.12 2.03
CA PRO A 96 5.30 20.42 1.76
C PRO A 96 3.96 20.29 1.02
N ILE A 97 3.85 19.32 0.11
CA ILE A 97 2.63 19.04 -0.67
C ILE A 97 1.52 18.58 0.27
N LEU A 98 1.81 17.61 1.13
CA LEU A 98 0.84 17.07 2.09
C LEU A 98 0.34 18.16 3.06
N HIS A 99 1.21 19.05 3.53
CA HIS A 99 0.79 20.15 4.41
C HIS A 99 -0.03 21.21 3.67
N ARG A 100 0.29 21.50 2.41
CA ARG A 100 -0.49 22.41 1.58
C ARG A 100 -1.91 21.88 1.35
N ILE A 101 -2.02 20.60 0.97
CA ILE A 101 -3.31 19.93 0.76
C ILE A 101 -4.10 19.87 2.06
N ALA A 102 -3.46 19.49 3.17
CA ALA A 102 -4.07 19.47 4.50
C ALA A 102 -4.66 20.85 4.87
N SER A 103 -3.90 21.92 4.67
CA SER A 103 -4.34 23.29 4.91
C SER A 103 -5.56 23.69 4.07
N ARG A 104 -5.61 23.25 2.79
CA ARG A 104 -6.76 23.47 1.91
C ARG A 104 -7.98 22.71 2.40
N LEU A 105 -7.83 21.42 2.71
CA LEU A 105 -8.91 20.57 3.22
C LEU A 105 -9.48 21.11 4.52
N THR A 106 -8.62 21.54 5.45
CA THR A 106 -9.05 22.16 6.71
C THR A 106 -9.92 23.38 6.47
N LYS A 107 -9.58 24.23 5.49
CA LYS A 107 -10.41 25.38 5.10
C LYS A 107 -11.71 24.97 4.43
N LYS A 108 -11.69 23.93 3.58
CA LYS A 108 -12.86 23.45 2.82
C LYS A 108 -13.91 22.80 3.73
N TYR A 109 -13.47 21.96 4.66
CA TYR A 109 -14.37 21.16 5.51
C TYR A 109 -14.58 21.76 6.91
N GLY A 110 -13.79 22.77 7.30
CA GLY A 110 -13.90 23.40 8.62
C GLY A 110 -13.44 22.51 9.77
N GLU A 111 -12.62 21.50 9.46
CA GLU A 111 -12.15 20.49 10.41
C GLU A 111 -10.62 20.43 10.40
N ASP A 112 -10.00 20.07 11.53
CA ASP A 112 -8.56 19.90 11.59
C ASP A 112 -8.11 18.64 10.84
N ILE A 113 -7.54 18.85 9.65
CA ILE A 113 -7.06 17.81 8.73
C ILE A 113 -5.54 17.95 8.62
N ASP A 114 -4.81 16.88 8.93
CA ASP A 114 -3.35 16.86 8.91
C ASP A 114 -2.77 16.13 7.68
N ALA A 115 -1.45 16.15 7.56
CA ALA A 115 -0.73 15.49 6.46
C ALA A 115 -0.93 13.96 6.45
N ALA A 116 -1.17 13.33 7.61
CA ALA A 116 -1.40 11.89 7.70
C ALA A 116 -2.77 11.52 7.12
N ALA A 117 -3.80 12.33 7.39
CA ALA A 117 -5.09 12.22 6.74
C ALA A 117 -4.95 12.34 5.21
N VAL A 118 -4.16 13.30 4.70
CA VAL A 118 -3.92 13.45 3.27
C VAL A 118 -3.32 12.19 2.64
N LEU A 119 -2.32 11.56 3.26
CA LEU A 119 -1.75 10.31 2.73
C LEU A 119 -2.75 9.15 2.72
N LEU A 120 -3.59 9.05 3.73
CA LEU A 120 -4.63 8.00 3.79
C LEU A 120 -5.73 8.25 2.75
N LEU A 121 -6.10 9.52 2.53
CA LEU A 121 -7.03 9.91 1.48
C LEU A 121 -6.44 9.68 0.07
N TRP A 122 -5.14 9.87 -0.11
CA TRP A 122 -4.45 9.51 -1.35
C TRP A 122 -4.55 8.00 -1.63
N LEU A 123 -4.31 7.14 -0.63
CA LEU A 123 -4.49 5.69 -0.78
C LEU A 123 -5.93 5.31 -1.11
N LYS A 124 -6.91 5.92 -0.43
CA LYS A 124 -8.33 5.75 -0.72
C LYS A 124 -8.65 6.11 -2.18
N ALA A 125 -8.18 7.26 -2.67
CA ALA A 125 -8.36 7.69 -4.05
C ALA A 125 -7.69 6.76 -5.06
N ARG A 126 -6.59 6.11 -4.68
CA ARG A 126 -5.87 5.10 -5.48
C ARG A 126 -6.46 3.69 -5.36
N GLN A 127 -7.56 3.51 -4.63
CA GLN A 127 -8.19 2.21 -4.33
C GLN A 127 -7.23 1.22 -3.66
N VAL A 128 -6.36 1.73 -2.78
CA VAL A 128 -5.43 0.95 -1.98
C VAL A 128 -5.90 0.95 -0.53
N ALA A 129 -6.09 -0.25 0.05
CA ALA A 129 -6.49 -0.39 1.44
C ALA A 129 -5.33 0.00 2.37
N ALA A 130 -5.52 0.98 3.24
CA ALA A 130 -4.47 1.45 4.14
C ALA A 130 -4.44 0.64 5.45
N ILE A 131 -3.31 0.04 5.77
CA ILE A 131 -3.10 -0.67 7.04
C ILE A 131 -2.15 0.14 7.92
N THR A 132 -2.71 0.74 8.97
CA THR A 132 -1.99 1.54 9.97
C THR A 132 -1.99 0.84 11.34
N ALA A 133 -1.08 1.24 12.22
CA ALA A 133 -1.06 0.79 13.60
C ALA A 133 -0.79 1.97 14.55
N SER A 134 -1.49 2.00 15.69
CA SER A 134 -1.28 2.98 16.76
C SER A 134 -1.74 2.40 18.09
N GLY A 135 -0.97 2.62 19.16
CA GLY A 135 -1.40 2.40 20.54
C GLY A 135 -1.93 3.66 21.25
N ASN A 136 -1.84 4.83 20.59
CA ASN A 136 -2.30 6.10 21.17
C ASN A 136 -3.82 6.27 20.93
N PRO A 137 -4.63 6.49 21.98
CA PRO A 137 -6.10 6.60 21.86
C PRO A 137 -6.58 7.73 20.96
N ASP A 138 -5.95 8.90 21.01
CA ASP A 138 -6.38 10.06 20.22
C ASP A 138 -6.09 9.84 18.74
N ARG A 139 -4.95 9.21 18.42
CA ARG A 139 -4.64 8.78 17.04
C ARG A 139 -5.64 7.75 16.53
N ILE A 140 -6.06 6.80 17.36
CA ILE A 140 -7.08 5.80 16.97
C ILE A 140 -8.42 6.49 16.66
N LYS A 141 -8.86 7.42 17.53
CA LYS A 141 -10.06 8.22 17.27
C LYS A 141 -9.95 9.04 15.99
N TYR A 142 -8.77 9.61 15.72
CA TYR A 142 -8.51 10.37 14.52
C TYR A 142 -8.53 9.51 13.24
N LEU A 143 -7.93 8.30 13.28
CA LEU A 143 -8.04 7.33 12.19
C LEU A 143 -9.50 6.94 11.92
N ALA A 144 -10.29 6.72 12.98
CA ALA A 144 -11.72 6.45 12.85
C ALA A 144 -12.49 7.65 12.27
N LYS A 145 -12.08 8.87 12.58
CA LYS A 145 -12.63 10.10 11.98
C LYS A 145 -12.34 10.17 10.49
N ILE A 146 -11.09 9.95 10.07
CA ILE A 146 -10.70 9.89 8.65
C ILE A 146 -11.49 8.81 7.91
N PHE A 147 -11.66 7.63 8.52
CA PHE A 147 -12.43 6.54 7.92
C PHE A 147 -13.90 6.91 7.67
N LYS A 148 -14.51 7.67 8.58
CA LYS A 148 -15.92 8.10 8.49
C LYS A 148 -16.13 9.39 7.72
N SER A 149 -15.06 10.10 7.34
CA SER A 149 -15.19 11.42 6.74
C SER A 149 -15.60 11.35 5.27
N ASN A 150 -16.15 12.47 4.79
CA ASN A 150 -16.39 12.76 3.39
C ASN A 150 -15.26 13.60 2.78
N TRP A 151 -14.07 13.58 3.39
CA TRP A 151 -12.93 14.32 2.90
C TRP A 151 -12.38 13.66 1.64
N GLU A 152 -12.12 14.48 0.62
CA GLU A 152 -11.68 14.00 -0.68
C GLU A 152 -10.57 14.91 -1.23
N LEU A 153 -9.57 14.27 -1.83
CA LEU A 153 -8.54 14.96 -2.59
C LEU A 153 -9.06 15.28 -3.98
N ASP A 154 -8.62 16.41 -4.52
CA ASP A 154 -8.92 16.74 -5.91
C ASP A 154 -8.05 15.82 -6.82
N PRO A 155 -8.50 15.42 -8.02
CA PRO A 155 -7.76 14.50 -8.89
C PRO A 155 -6.33 14.96 -9.20
N GLU A 156 -6.13 16.27 -9.35
CA GLU A 156 -4.82 16.88 -9.59
C GLU A 156 -3.88 16.69 -8.40
N GLU A 157 -4.40 16.76 -7.16
CA GLU A 157 -3.62 16.53 -5.95
C GLU A 157 -3.25 15.05 -5.79
N VAL A 158 -4.16 14.14 -6.19
CA VAL A 158 -3.86 12.70 -6.21
C VAL A 158 -2.71 12.41 -7.17
N GLU A 159 -2.71 13.04 -8.35
CA GLU A 159 -1.64 12.86 -9.32
C GLU A 159 -0.33 13.53 -8.88
N GLU A 160 -0.39 14.71 -8.26
CA GLU A 160 0.78 15.40 -7.72
C GLU A 160 1.47 14.57 -6.64
N VAL A 161 0.72 14.05 -5.65
CA VAL A 161 1.27 13.16 -4.61
C VAL A 161 1.86 11.89 -5.24
N THR A 162 1.21 11.35 -6.28
CA THR A 162 1.70 10.16 -6.98
C THR A 162 3.01 10.44 -7.72
N THR A 163 3.09 11.53 -8.46
CA THR A 163 4.24 11.90 -9.27
C THR A 163 5.43 12.25 -8.38
N VAL A 164 5.23 13.08 -7.35
CA VAL A 164 6.30 13.47 -6.43
C VAL A 164 6.72 12.30 -5.55
N GLY A 165 5.80 11.45 -5.11
CA GLY A 165 6.11 10.25 -4.33
C GLY A 165 6.99 9.24 -5.07
N LYS A 166 7.01 9.25 -6.41
CA LYS A 166 7.91 8.39 -7.22
C LYS A 166 9.34 8.89 -7.30
N THR A 167 9.60 10.15 -6.96
CA THR A 167 10.94 10.77 -7.11
C THR A 167 11.95 10.26 -6.09
N VAL A 168 11.49 9.74 -4.95
CA VAL A 168 12.34 9.25 -3.86
C VAL A 168 11.85 7.89 -3.40
N HIS A 169 12.71 6.89 -3.47
CA HIS A 169 12.47 5.61 -2.81
C HIS A 169 13.00 5.67 -1.37
N PHE A 170 12.13 5.46 -0.38
CA PHE A 170 12.51 5.42 1.04
C PHE A 170 11.93 4.19 1.72
N ARG A 171 12.78 3.46 2.46
CA ARG A 171 12.44 2.28 3.22
C ARG A 171 12.96 2.42 4.65
N PHE A 172 12.05 2.47 5.62
CA PHE A 172 12.42 2.57 7.05
C PHE A 172 12.65 1.21 7.70
N TYR A 173 11.86 0.20 7.33
CA TYR A 173 12.00 -1.15 7.87
C TYR A 173 13.08 -1.90 7.07
N THR A 174 14.31 -1.86 7.56
CA THR A 174 15.50 -2.46 6.92
C THR A 174 15.98 -3.75 7.59
N VAL A 175 15.46 -4.05 8.79
CA VAL A 175 16.01 -4.98 9.79
C VAL A 175 16.14 -6.45 9.37
N HIS A 176 15.58 -6.85 8.23
CA HIS A 176 15.69 -8.21 7.68
C HIS A 176 16.33 -8.26 6.28
N MET A 177 16.64 -7.11 5.67
CA MET A 177 17.06 -7.04 4.26
C MET A 177 18.56 -6.76 4.09
N GLU A 178 19.19 -5.98 4.96
CA GLU A 178 20.57 -5.50 4.73
C GLU A 178 21.67 -6.47 5.21
N LYS A 179 21.30 -7.50 5.98
CA LYS A 179 22.27 -8.48 6.49
C LYS A 179 22.69 -9.49 5.42
N ASP A 180 21.76 -9.87 4.55
CA ASP A 180 21.97 -10.84 3.47
C ASP A 180 21.86 -10.20 2.05
N PHE A 181 21.34 -8.97 1.92
CA PHE A 181 21.25 -8.23 0.66
C PHE A 181 21.64 -6.75 0.81
N PRO A 182 22.83 -6.33 0.37
CA PRO A 182 23.24 -4.91 0.45
C PRO A 182 22.29 -4.02 -0.37
N LEU A 183 22.06 -2.80 0.12
CA LEU A 183 21.24 -1.80 -0.58
C LEU A 183 21.78 -1.60 -2.00
N PRO A 184 20.92 -1.60 -3.05
CA PRO A 184 21.34 -1.21 -4.38
C PRO A 184 21.88 0.23 -4.35
N ASP A 185 22.96 0.49 -5.10
CA ASP A 185 23.55 1.81 -5.23
C ASP A 185 22.63 2.71 -6.08
N LEU A 186 21.59 3.23 -5.44
CA LEU A 186 20.66 4.17 -6.05
C LEU A 186 21.23 5.59 -5.93
N PRO A 187 21.02 6.46 -6.95
CA PRO A 187 21.49 7.82 -6.92
C PRO A 187 20.95 8.53 -5.67
N ARG A 188 21.88 9.07 -4.88
CA ARG A 188 21.56 9.85 -3.69
C ARG A 188 21.17 11.24 -4.16
N GLY A 189 19.87 11.48 -4.29
CA GLY A 189 19.30 12.82 -4.47
C GLY A 189 19.54 13.70 -3.26
#